data_AF-X0XJZ3-F1
#
_entry.id   AF-X0XJZ3-F1
#
_cell.length_a   1.000
_cell.length_b   1.000
_cell.length_c   1.000
_cell.angle_alpha   90.00
_cell.angle_beta   90.00
_cell.angle_gamma   90.00
#
_symmetry.space_group_name_H-M   'P 1'
#
loop_
_entity.id
_entity.type
_entity.pdbx_description
1 polymer ?
#
loop_
_entity_poly.entity_id
_entity_poly.type
_entity_poly.pdbx_seq_one_letter_code
_entity_poly.pdbx_strand_id
1 'polypeptide(L)' 'MALKRYKPTSPGRRHAEHPDFSGLSDVAPEKSLLRPIRKTGGRNSQGRITSRWRGG' A
#
# COMPACT_ATOMS: atom_id res chain seq x y z
N MET A 1 17.40 5.48 1.09
CA MET A 1 16.36 4.58 1.64
C MET A 1 17.01 3.24 1.94
N ALA A 2 17.08 2.86 3.20
CA ALA A 2 17.53 1.54 3.62
C ALA A 2 16.33 0.57 3.70
N LEU A 3 16.58 -0.73 3.74
CA LEU A 3 15.56 -1.75 4.05
C LEU A 3 15.70 -2.15 5.52
N LYS A 4 14.59 -2.14 6.26
CA LYS A 4 14.52 -2.58 7.66
C LYS A 4 14.10 -4.04 7.71
N ARG A 5 15.01 -4.90 8.16
CA ARG A 5 14.73 -6.30 8.50
C ARG A 5 14.21 -6.41 9.93
N TYR A 6 13.14 -7.16 10.13
CA TYR A 6 12.55 -7.36 11.46
C TYR A 6 13.14 -8.59 12.16
N LYS A 7 13.16 -8.56 13.49
CA LYS A 7 13.44 -9.77 14.28
C LYS A 7 12.32 -10.79 14.06
N PRO A 8 12.63 -12.09 13.93
CA PRO A 8 11.65 -13.12 13.63
C PRO A 8 10.84 -13.51 14.89
N THR A 9 10.01 -12.59 15.38
CA THR A 9 9.15 -12.81 16.57
C THR A 9 7.88 -13.61 16.25
N SER A 10 7.54 -13.76 14.98
CA SER A 10 6.45 -14.62 14.49
C SER A 10 6.78 -15.17 13.09
N PRO A 11 6.14 -16.27 12.66
CA PRO A 11 6.40 -16.85 11.33
C PRO A 11 6.18 -15.86 10.18
N GLY A 12 5.12 -15.04 10.26
CA GLY A 12 4.80 -14.05 9.22
C GLY A 12 5.80 -12.89 9.15
N ARG A 13 6.52 -12.58 10.23
CA ARG A 13 7.56 -11.52 10.25
C ARG A 13 8.96 -12.00 9.88
N ARG A 14 9.19 -13.32 9.79
CA ARG A 14 10.53 -13.92 9.62
C ARG A 14 11.27 -13.45 8.38
N HIS A 15 10.56 -13.28 7.27
CA HIS A 15 11.10 -12.82 6.00
C HIS A 15 10.58 -11.44 5.61
N ALA A 16 9.92 -10.74 6.54
CA ALA A 16 9.34 -9.43 6.27
C ALA A 16 10.43 -8.37 6.27
N GLU A 17 10.49 -7.62 5.19
CA GLU A 17 11.32 -6.43 5.03
C GLU A 17 10.42 -5.25 4.69
N HIS A 18 10.65 -4.12 5.34
CA HIS A 18 9.95 -2.88 5.00
C HIS A 18 10.96 -1.79 4.64
N PRO A 19 10.61 -0.87 3.72
CA PRO A 19 11.41 0.32 3.49
C PRO A 19 11.59 1.16 4.76
N ASP A 20 12.76 1.75 4.93
CA ASP A 20 12.99 2.75 5.95
C ASP A 20 12.39 4.10 5.51
N PHE A 21 11.56 4.66 6.38
CA PHE A 21 10.82 5.90 6.16
C PHE A 21 11.42 7.10 6.90
N SER A 22 12.64 6.97 7.45
CA SER A 22 13.35 8.03 8.19
C SER A 22 13.52 9.37 7.44
N GLY A 23 13.47 9.36 6.10
CA GLY A 23 13.52 10.57 5.27
C GLY A 23 12.16 11.20 4.96
N LEU A 24 11.04 10.62 5.40
CA LEU A 24 9.71 11.20 5.23
C LEU A 24 9.40 12.14 6.41
N SER A 25 8.73 13.25 6.12
CA SER A 25 8.21 14.15 7.15
C SER A 25 7.00 13.56 7.86
N ASP A 26 6.90 13.75 9.17
CA ASP A 26 5.75 13.29 10.00
C ASP A 26 4.45 14.10 9.80
N VAL A 27 4.37 14.91 8.74
CA VAL A 27 3.25 15.81 8.46
C VAL A 27 2.23 15.13 7.55
N ALA A 28 0.95 15.36 7.82
CA ALA A 28 -0.14 14.91 6.96
C ALA A 28 -0.05 15.55 5.56
N PRO A 29 -0.54 14.87 4.50
CA PRO A 29 -0.53 15.44 3.16
C PRO A 29 -1.41 16.69 3.07
N GLU A 30 -1.00 17.62 2.20
CA GLU A 30 -1.68 18.89 1.98
C GLU A 30 -3.12 18.68 1.47
N LYS A 31 -4.11 19.12 2.24
CA LYS A 31 -5.53 18.81 2.01
C LYS A 31 -6.05 19.35 0.67
N SER A 32 -5.56 20.51 0.25
CA SER A 32 -5.98 21.16 -1.01
C SER A 32 -5.57 20.37 -2.26
N LEU A 33 -4.55 19.52 -2.17
CA LEU A 33 -4.02 18.72 -3.28
C LEU A 33 -4.59 17.28 -3.32
N LEU A 34 -5.45 16.91 -2.37
CA LEU A 34 -6.03 15.58 -2.30
C LEU A 34 -7.26 15.43 -3.20
N ARG A 35 -7.43 14.22 -3.75
CA ARG A 35 -8.65 13.80 -4.45
C ARG A 35 -9.04 12.37 -4.04
N PRO A 36 -10.34 12.05 -3.97
CA PRO A 36 -10.77 10.70 -3.68
C PRO A 36 -10.39 9.76 -4.83
N ILE A 37 -9.77 8.63 -4.51
CA ILE A 37 -9.45 7.57 -5.47
C ILE A 37 -10.49 6.46 -5.33
N ARG A 38 -11.30 6.26 -6.37
CA ARG A 38 -12.33 5.21 -6.38
C ARG A 38 -11.70 3.85 -6.71
N LYS A 39 -11.89 2.86 -5.84
CA LYS A 39 -11.48 1.47 -6.11
C LYS A 39 -12.42 0.84 -7.15
N THR A 40 -11.85 0.26 -8.20
CA THR A 40 -12.62 -0.44 -9.25
C THR A 40 -12.83 -1.92 -8.96
N GLY A 41 -12.05 -2.51 -8.03
CA GLY A 41 -12.11 -3.94 -7.72
C GLY A 41 -11.84 -4.83 -8.94
N GLY A 42 -11.05 -4.34 -9.91
CA GLY A 42 -10.76 -5.06 -11.15
C GLY A 42 -11.90 -5.07 -12.19
N ARG A 43 -12.96 -4.29 -11.99
CA ARG A 43 -14.13 -4.21 -12.89
C ARG A 43 -14.05 -3.03 -13.86
N ASN A 44 -14.60 -3.22 -15.06
CA ASN A 44 -14.77 -2.16 -16.06
C ASN A 44 -16.14 -1.45 -15.93
N SER A 45 -16.44 -0.52 -16.84
CA SER A 45 -17.71 0.22 -16.89
C SER A 45 -18.96 -0.64 -17.09
N GLN A 46 -18.81 -1.88 -17.58
CA GLN A 46 -19.89 -2.86 -17.72
C GLN A 46 -20.06 -3.73 -16.47
N GLY A 47 -19.30 -3.48 -15.41
CA GLY A 47 -19.30 -4.27 -14.18
C GLY A 47 -18.60 -5.63 -14.30
N ARG A 48 -17.97 -5.92 -15.43
CA ARG A 48 -17.29 -7.19 -15.69
C ARG A 48 -15.87 -7.16 -15.13
N ILE A 49 -15.44 -8.29 -14.57
CA ILE A 49 -14.04 -8.48 -14.13
C ILE A 49 -13.16 -8.49 -15.38
N THR A 50 -12.29 -7.49 -15.49
CA THR A 50 -11.28 -7.38 -16.56
C THR A 50 -9.87 -7.59 -16.03
N SER A 51 -9.66 -7.35 -14.74
CA SER A 51 -8.42 -7.69 -14.03
C SER A 51 -8.72 -8.59 -12.85
N ARG A 52 -8.19 -9.83 -12.89
CA ARG A 52 -8.38 -10.83 -11.84
C ARG A 52 -7.49 -10.51 -10.62
N TRP A 53 -7.90 -11.03 -9.46
CA TRP A 53 -7.17 -10.93 -8.18
C TRP A 53 -6.94 -9.49 -7.72
N ARG A 54 -7.81 -8.57 -8.16
CA ARG A 54 -7.90 -7.18 -7.71
C ARG A 54 -9.19 -7.03 -6.90
N GLY A 55 -9.10 -6.51 -5.70
CA GLY A 55 -10.24 -6.37 -4.79
C GLY A 55 -9.80 -6.62 -3.36
N GLY A 56 -9.93 -5.57 -2.53
CA GLY A 56 -9.37 -5.41 -1.19
C GLY A 56 -9.22 -3.92 -0.89
#